data_AF-A0A3B8NGS6-F1
#
_entry.id   AF-A0A3B8NGS6-F1
#
_cell.length_a   1.000
_cell.length_b   1.000
_cell.length_c   1.000
_cell.angle_alpha   90.00
_cell.angle_beta   90.00
_cell.angle_gamma   90.00
#
_symmetry.space_group_name_H-M   'P 1'
#
loop_
_entity.id
_entity.type
_entity.pdbx_description
1 polymer ?
#
loop_
_entity_poly.entity_id
_entity_poly.type
_entity_poly.pdbx_seq_one_letter_code
_entity_poly.pdbx_strand_id
1 'polypeptide(L)' 'KPVAGLITDLKQRGLLEDTLVLWGGEFGRTPVAQGNNGRDHNPHGFTMFMAGG' A
#
# COMPACT_ATOMS: atom_id res chain seq x y z
N LYS A 1 8.89 6.34 -6.22
CA LYS A 1 7.69 6.41 -5.35
C LYS A 1 6.43 6.30 -6.22
N PRO A 2 6.07 5.11 -6.74
CA PRO A 2 5.05 4.99 -7.77
C PRO A 2 3.64 5.42 -7.30
N VAL A 3 3.23 4.97 -6.12
CA VAL A 3 1.91 5.29 -5.55
C VAL A 3 1.75 6.77 -5.25
N ALA A 4 2.77 7.38 -4.64
CA ALA A 4 2.77 8.82 -4.39
C ALA A 4 2.73 9.64 -5.68
N GLY A 5 3.37 9.15 -6.75
CA GLY A 5 3.31 9.75 -8.09
C GLY A 5 1.90 9.72 -8.64
N LEU A 6 1.26 8.53 -8.66
CA LEU A 6 -0.12 8.37 -9.10
C LEU A 6 -1.09 9.32 -8.37
N ILE A 7 -1.03 9.37 -7.03
CA ILE A 7 -1.89 10.25 -6.23
C ILE A 7 -1.64 11.72 -6.57
N THR A 8 -0.38 12.11 -6.74
CA THR A 8 -0.01 13.49 -7.12
C THR A 8 -0.56 13.85 -8.50
N ASP A 9 -0.43 12.96 -9.47
CA ASP A 9 -0.88 13.19 -10.85
C ASP A 9 -2.41 13.28 -10.94
N LEU A 10 -3.14 12.43 -10.20
CA LEU A 10 -4.60 12.50 -10.11
C LEU A 10 -5.05 13.83 -9.51
N LYS A 11 -4.39 14.28 -8.44
CA LYS A 11 -4.68 15.58 -7.81
C LYS A 11 -4.40 16.75 -8.77
N GLN A 12 -3.27 16.74 -9.47
CA GLN A 12 -2.92 17.79 -10.44
C GLN A 12 -3.92 17.91 -11.60
N ARG A 13 -4.57 16.79 -11.96
CA ARG A 13 -5.58 16.74 -13.03
C ARG A 13 -7.00 16.99 -12.53
N GLY A 14 -7.20 17.24 -11.23
CA GLY A 14 -8.52 17.37 -10.62
C GLY A 14 -9.32 16.06 -10.57
N LEU A 15 -8.70 14.91 -10.85
CA LEU A 15 -9.37 13.62 -10.95
C LEU A 15 -9.50 12.91 -9.59
N LEU A 16 -8.71 13.32 -8.59
CA LEU A 16 -8.68 12.65 -7.29
C LEU A 16 -9.99 12.82 -6.51
N GLU A 17 -10.71 13.93 -6.72
CA GLU A 17 -11.99 14.21 -6.03
C GLU A 17 -13.10 13.26 -6.49
N ASP A 18 -13.06 12.79 -7.74
CA ASP A 18 -14.05 11.88 -8.30
C ASP A 18 -13.57 10.41 -8.33
N THR A 19 -12.37 10.14 -7.81
CA THR A 19 -11.73 8.81 -7.87
C THR A 19 -11.25 8.36 -6.50
N LEU A 20 -11.88 7.32 -5.96
CA LEU A 20 -11.37 6.60 -4.81
C LEU A 20 -10.25 5.64 -5.23
N VAL A 21 -9.04 5.89 -4.72
CA VAL A 21 -7.90 4.98 -4.85
C VAL A 21 -7.88 4.04 -3.64
N LEU A 22 -8.06 2.74 -3.88
CA LEU A 22 -7.83 1.69 -2.89
C LEU A 22 -6.47 1.03 -3.16
N TRP A 23 -5.57 1.08 -2.18
CA TRP A 23 -4.21 0.56 -2.32
C TRP A 23 -3.81 -0.31 -1.13
N GLY A 24 -3.16 -1.45 -1.37
CA GLY A 24 -2.45 -2.18 -0.33
C GLY A 24 -1.80 -3.45 -0.84
N GLY A 25 -1.28 -4.23 0.10
CA GLY A 25 -0.59 -5.49 -0.18
C GLY A 25 -1.44 -6.71 0.15
N GLU A 26 -1.00 -7.88 -0.29
CA GLU A 26 -1.65 -9.17 -0.02
C GLU A 26 -1.06 -9.89 1.21
N PHE A 27 0.22 -9.61 1.53
CA PHE A 27 0.95 -10.22 2.63
C PHE A 27 1.79 -9.17 3.37
N GLY A 28 1.97 -9.37 4.66
CA GLY A 28 2.94 -8.63 5.47
C GLY A 28 4.11 -9.51 5.88
N ARG A 29 4.78 -9.10 6.95
CA ARG A 29 5.97 -9.78 7.47
C ARG A 29 5.83 -10.04 8.97
N THR A 30 6.24 -11.22 9.41
CA THR A 30 6.44 -11.52 10.84
C THR A 30 7.82 -11.04 11.30
N PRO A 31 8.02 -10.76 12.60
CA PRO A 31 9.34 -10.45 13.16
C PRO A 31 10.24 -11.70 13.30
N VAL A 32 9.65 -12.90 13.19
CA VAL A 32 10.38 -14.18 13.21
C VAL A 32 10.71 -14.64 11.81
N ALA A 33 11.79 -15.42 11.66
CA ALA A 33 12.13 -16.13 10.44
C ALA A 33 12.84 -17.45 10.74
N GLN A 34 12.73 -18.45 9.86
CA GLN A 34 13.72 -19.52 9.79
C GLN A 34 15.02 -18.98 9.15
N GLY A 35 15.85 -18.30 9.96
CA GLY A 35 17.12 -17.69 9.53
C GLY A 35 17.36 -16.33 10.19
N ASN A 36 18.32 -15.55 9.69
CA ASN A 36 18.88 -14.41 10.43
C ASN A 36 18.24 -13.03 10.14
N ASN A 37 17.08 -12.96 9.47
CA ASN A 37 16.53 -11.66 9.00
C ASN A 37 15.07 -11.36 9.37
N GLY A 38 14.39 -12.19 10.18
CA GLY A 38 13.15 -11.81 10.87
C GLY A 38 12.03 -11.22 10.00
N ARG A 39 11.78 -11.78 8.82
CA ARG A 39 10.76 -11.31 7.86
C ARG A 39 10.11 -12.48 7.11
N ASP A 40 9.63 -13.51 7.79
CA ASP A 40 8.82 -14.54 7.13
C ASP A 40 7.47 -13.98 6.65
N HIS A 41 6.81 -14.73 5.76
CA HIS A 41 5.51 -14.36 5.21
C HIS A 41 4.44 -14.34 6.30
N ASN A 42 3.66 -13.26 6.37
CA ASN A 42 2.47 -13.18 7.21
C ASN A 42 1.20 -13.03 6.35
N PRO A 43 0.44 -14.12 6.10
CA PRO A 43 -0.83 -14.05 5.38
C PRO A 43 -1.96 -13.42 6.19
N HIS A 44 -1.77 -13.19 7.49
CA HIS A 44 -2.80 -12.65 8.38
C HIS A 44 -2.64 -11.16 8.69
N GLY A 45 -1.61 -10.50 8.15
CA GLY A 45 -1.39 -9.08 8.43
C GLY A 45 -0.82 -8.36 7.22
N PHE A 46 -1.53 -7.37 6.72
CA PHE A 46 -1.10 -6.46 5.65
C PHE A 46 -1.72 -5.08 5.88
N THR A 47 -1.22 -4.07 5.15
CA THR A 47 -1.74 -2.71 5.24
C THR A 47 -2.49 -2.35 3.96
N MET A 48 -3.62 -1.69 4.15
CA MET A 48 -4.39 -1.03 3.10
C MET A 48 -4.51 0.45 3.45
N PHE A 49 -4.68 1.30 2.45
CA PHE A 49 -5.11 2.68 2.62
C PHE A 49 -6.02 3.09 1.47
N MET A 50 -6.72 4.20 1.69
CA MET A 50 -7.55 4.85 0.69
C MET A 50 -7.17 6.32 0.53
N ALA A 51 -7.35 6.87 -0.67
CA ALA A 51 -7.14 8.28 -0.97
C ALA A 51 -8.12 8.75 -2.07
N GLY A 52 -8.53 10.02 -2.01
CA GLY A 52 -9.51 10.59 -2.95
C GLY A 52 -10.94 10.10 -2.71
N GLY A 53 -11.82 10.48 -3.64
CA GLY A 53 -13.27 10.29 -3.56
C GLY A 53 -13.99 11.32 -2.68
#